data_AF-A0A528CHV4-F1
#
_entry.id   AF-A0A528CHV4-F1
#
_cell.length_a   1.000
_cell.length_b   1.000
_cell.length_c   1.000
_cell.angle_alpha   90.00
_cell.angle_beta   90.00
_cell.angle_gamma   90.00
#
_symmetry.space_group_name_H-M   'P 1'
#
loop_
_entity.id
_entity.type
_entity.pdbx_description
1 polymer ?
#
loop_
_entity_poly.entity_id
_entity_poly.type
_entity_poly.pdbx_seq_one_letter_code
_entity_poly.pdbx_strand_id
1 'polypeptide(L)' 'AHERVKRLRRSGAIRNTAIIIDPKAVRKPLLAFVHIDTKGWGKTPELMAISEHPEVEEIHSVAGDTCMLIKVRTEDTR' A
#
# COMPACT_ATOMS: atom_id res chain seq x y z
N ALA A 1 19.36 12.11 22.07
CA ALA A 1 18.27 11.71 21.15
C ALA A 1 18.74 11.56 19.70
N HIS A 2 19.46 12.54 19.13
CA HIS A 2 19.90 12.57 17.72
C HIS A 2 20.64 11.31 17.23
N GLU A 3 21.65 10.86 17.96
CA GLU A 3 22.47 9.70 17.54
C GLU A 3 21.70 8.38 17.50
N ARG A 4 20.68 8.21 18.36
CA ARG A 4 19.82 7.01 18.34
C ARG A 4 18.96 6.97 17.08
N VAL A 5 18.39 8.10 16.66
CA VAL A 5 17.58 8.19 15.43
C VAL A 5 18.43 7.89 14.21
N LYS A 6 19.66 8.44 14.13
CA LYS A 6 20.60 8.12 13.05
C LYS A 6 20.91 6.63 12.99
N ARG A 7 21.17 5.99 14.14
CA ARG A 7 21.43 4.54 14.21
C ARG A 7 20.24 3.72 13.73
N LEU A 8 19.01 4.08 14.13
CA LEU A 8 17.79 3.38 13.71
C LEU A 8 17.49 3.56 12.22
N ARG A 9 17.82 4.72 11.64
CA ARG A 9 17.77 4.93 10.18
C ARG A 9 18.81 4.07 9.47
N ARG A 10 20.07 4.07 9.93
CA ARG A 10 21.15 3.24 9.35
C ARG A 10 20.85 1.75 9.42
N SER A 11 20.20 1.27 10.48
CA SER A 11 19.83 -0.13 10.62
C SER A 11 18.56 -0.52 9.86
N GLY A 12 17.90 0.41 9.17
CA GLY A 12 16.61 0.17 8.49
C GLY A 12 15.41 0.01 9.42
N ALA A 13 15.58 0.16 10.74
CA ALA A 13 14.48 0.07 11.70
C ALA A 13 13.49 1.24 11.52
N ILE A 14 14.00 2.44 11.20
CA ILE A 14 13.18 3.53 10.66
C ILE A 14 13.26 3.43 9.14
N ARG A 15 12.20 2.90 8.53
CA ARG A 15 12.11 2.68 7.08
C ARG A 15 11.88 3.96 6.29
N ASN A 16 11.04 4.86 6.79
CA ASN A 16 10.78 6.15 6.17
C ASN A 16 10.37 7.21 7.22
N THR A 17 10.24 8.45 6.77
CA THR A 17 9.59 9.54 7.51
C THR A 17 8.57 10.13 6.55
N ALA A 18 7.29 10.13 6.92
CA ALA A 18 6.20 10.50 6.04
C ALA A 18 5.29 11.54 6.70
N ILE A 19 4.61 12.34 5.86
CA ILE A 19 3.54 13.23 6.27
C ILE A 19 2.22 12.51 5.98
N ILE A 20 1.32 12.47 6.96
CA ILE A 20 -0.02 11.90 6.79
C ILE A 20 -0.96 13.04 6.40
N ILE A 21 -1.51 12.97 5.19
CA ILE A 21 -2.39 13.99 4.62
C ILE A 21 -3.85 13.57 4.83
N ASP A 22 -4.72 14.52 5.17
CA ASP A 22 -6.17 14.28 5.16
C ASP A 22 -6.65 13.95 3.73
N PRO A 23 -7.21 12.75 3.49
CA PRO A 23 -7.70 12.35 2.18
C PRO A 23 -8.73 13.30 1.57
N LYS A 24 -9.54 13.97 2.40
CA LYS A 24 -10.55 14.93 1.92
C LYS A 24 -9.89 16.19 1.35
N ALA A 25 -8.78 16.64 1.94
CA ALA A 25 -8.06 17.82 1.48
C ALA A 25 -7.44 17.63 0.08
N VAL A 26 -7.23 16.39 -0.35
CA VAL A 26 -6.67 16.03 -1.67
C VAL A 26 -7.69 15.39 -2.61
N ARG A 27 -8.99 15.52 -2.33
CA ARG A 27 -10.09 14.97 -3.16
C ARG A 27 -9.99 13.46 -3.38
N LYS A 28 -9.50 12.70 -2.40
CA LYS A 28 -9.54 11.23 -2.43
C LYS A 28 -10.19 10.62 -1.17
N PRO A 29 -11.47 10.95 -0.88
CA PRO A 29 -12.13 10.54 0.35
C PRO A 29 -12.48 9.04 0.39
N LEU A 30 -12.61 8.36 -0.75
CA LEU A 30 -12.99 6.96 -0.80
C LEU A 30 -11.78 6.07 -0.50
N LEU A 31 -11.94 5.16 0.46
CA LEU A 31 -11.00 4.08 0.75
C LEU A 31 -11.69 2.75 0.47
N ALA A 32 -11.08 1.93 -0.37
CA ALA A 32 -11.55 0.59 -0.71
C ALA A 32 -10.47 -0.45 -0.44
N PHE A 33 -10.92 -1.64 -0.02
CA PHE A 33 -10.09 -2.84 0.07
C PHE A 33 -10.54 -3.80 -1.03
N VAL A 34 -9.64 -4.11 -1.94
CA VAL A 34 -9.90 -4.97 -3.10
C VAL A 34 -9.26 -6.33 -2.86
N HIS A 35 -10.07 -7.37 -2.86
CA HIS A 35 -9.61 -8.75 -2.80
C HIS A 35 -9.36 -9.26 -4.22
N ILE A 36 -8.22 -9.90 -4.42
CA ILE A 36 -7.87 -10.52 -5.70
C ILE A 36 -7.65 -12.01 -5.46
N ASP A 37 -8.53 -12.80 -6.05
CA ASP A 37 -8.42 -14.24 -6.10
C ASP A 37 -7.68 -14.62 -7.39
N THR A 38 -6.49 -15.19 -7.22
CA THR A 38 -5.67 -15.65 -8.36
C THR A 38 -5.60 -17.16 -8.36
N LYS A 39 -5.71 -17.80 -9.53
CA LYS A 39 -5.36 -19.21 -9.67
C LYS A 39 -3.84 -19.34 -9.67
N GLY A 40 -3.27 -19.93 -8.61
CA GLY A 40 -1.82 -20.14 -8.47
C GLY A 40 -1.12 -19.03 -7.67
N TRP A 41 0.20 -18.88 -7.85
CA TRP A 41 0.98 -17.82 -7.19
C TRP A 41 0.64 -16.46 -7.83
N GLY A 42 -0.22 -15.69 -7.16
CA GLY A 42 -0.65 -14.33 -7.54
C GLY A 42 0.46 -13.29 -7.50
N LYS A 43 1.55 -13.50 -8.22
CA LYS A 43 2.61 -12.50 -8.43
C LYS A 43 3.01 -12.49 -9.90
N THR A 44 2.03 -12.40 -10.78
CA THR A 44 2.32 -12.21 -12.20
C THR A 44 2.82 -10.77 -12.42
N PRO A 45 3.69 -10.52 -13.41
CA PRO A 45 4.14 -9.17 -13.74
C PRO A 45 2.99 -8.19 -13.96
N GLU A 46 1.91 -8.65 -14.60
CA GLU A 46 0.72 -7.84 -14.87
C GLU A 46 0.01 -7.43 -13.57
N LEU A 47 -0.04 -8.32 -12.58
CA LEU A 47 -0.63 -8.02 -11.29
C LEU A 47 0.23 -7.05 -10.48
N MET A 48 1.55 -7.15 -10.62
CA MET A 48 2.49 -6.21 -9.98
C MET A 48 2.47 -4.82 -10.62
N ALA A 49 2.08 -4.70 -11.89
CA ALA A 49 1.87 -3.40 -12.54
C ALA A 49 0.78 -2.56 -11.83
N ILE A 50 -0.13 -3.19 -11.08
CA ILE A 50 -1.11 -2.46 -10.24
C ILE A 50 -0.41 -1.53 -9.23
N SER A 51 0.78 -1.89 -8.76
CA SER A 51 1.57 -1.06 -7.83
C SER A 51 2.04 0.27 -8.41
N GLU A 52 1.97 0.45 -9.74
CA GLU A 52 2.34 1.69 -10.42
C GLU A 52 1.24 2.76 -10.34
N HIS A 53 0.01 2.37 -9.98
CA HIS A 53 -1.09 3.31 -9.80
C HIS A 53 -0.96 4.09 -8.47
N PRO A 54 -0.96 5.43 -8.49
CA PRO A 54 -0.82 6.26 -7.28
C PRO A 54 -2.03 6.17 -6.33
N GLU A 55 -3.15 5.63 -6.80
CA GLU A 55 -4.32 5.30 -5.97
C GLU A 55 -4.05 4.09 -5.07
N VAL A 56 -3.09 3.24 -5.40
CA VAL A 56 -2.74 2.05 -4.62
C VAL A 56 -1.81 2.45 -3.49
N GLU A 57 -2.33 2.40 -2.25
CA GLU A 57 -1.55 2.74 -1.06
C GLU A 57 -0.72 1.55 -0.56
N GLU A 58 -1.28 0.34 -0.62
CA GLU A 58 -0.67 -0.86 -0.06
C GLU A 58 -1.11 -2.12 -0.80
N ILE A 59 -0.21 -3.11 -0.88
CA ILE A 59 -0.46 -4.42 -1.47
C ILE A 59 0.03 -5.48 -0.48
N HIS A 60 -0.84 -6.43 -0.16
CA HIS A 60 -0.57 -7.50 0.81
C HIS A 60 -0.89 -8.86 0.21
N SER A 61 0.00 -9.84 0.42
CA SER A 61 -0.36 -11.24 0.26
C SER A 61 -1.00 -11.74 1.55
N VAL A 62 -2.18 -12.34 1.47
CA VAL A 62 -2.91 -12.86 2.63
C VAL A 62 -2.96 -14.39 2.60
N ALA A 63 -2.98 -15.02 3.76
CA ALA A 63 -3.17 -16.47 3.86
C ALA A 63 -4.66 -16.82 3.72
N GLY A 64 -4.98 -17.89 3.01
CA GLY A 64 -6.35 -18.33 2.75
C GLY A 64 -6.66 -18.44 1.25
N ASP A 65 -7.95 -18.39 0.92
CA ASP A 65 -8.45 -18.56 -0.45
C ASP A 65 -8.20 -17.34 -1.35
N THR A 66 -8.21 -16.14 -0.75
CA THR A 66 -7.79 -14.91 -1.42
C THR A 66 -6.28 -14.81 -1.39
N CYS A 67 -5.67 -14.57 -2.54
CA CYS A 67 -4.22 -14.52 -2.65
C CYS A 67 -3.67 -13.12 -2.31
N MET A 68 -4.45 -12.07 -2.55
CA MET A 68 -4.01 -10.68 -2.35
C MET A 68 -5.10 -9.73 -1.86
N LEU A 69 -4.68 -8.76 -1.05
CA LEU A 69 -5.47 -7.65 -0.56
C LEU A 69 -4.80 -6.34 -0.96
N ILE A 70 -5.52 -5.46 -1.64
CA ILE A 70 -5.03 -4.15 -2.08
C ILE A 70 -5.83 -3.05 -1.40
N LYS A 71 -5.11 -2.06 -0.85
CA LYS A 71 -5.69 -0.85 -0.28
C LYS A 71 -5.62 0.27 -1.32
N VAL A 72 -6.79 0.77 -1.73
CA VAL A 72 -6.92 1.77 -2.79
C VAL A 72 -7.64 3.00 -2.28
N ARG A 73 -7.18 4.18 -2.70
CA ARG A 73 -7.78 5.47 -2.37
C ARG A 73 -8.10 6.28 -3.63
N THR A 74 -9.39 6.63 -3.82
CA THR A 74 -9.91 7.32 -5.00
C THR A 74 -10.85 8.48 -4.63
N GLU A 75 -11.28 9.25 -5.63
CA GLU A 75 -12.25 10.34 -5.47
C GLU A 75 -13.66 9.81 -5.17
N ASP A 76 -14.14 8.90 -6.01
CA ASP A 76 -15.44 8.23 -5.87
C ASP A 76 -15.42 6.82 -6.50
N THR A 77 -16.61 6.22 -6.68
CA THR A 77 -16.81 4.88 -7.26
C THR A 77 -17.07 4.90 -8.77
N ARG A 78 -17.04 6.07 -9.43
CA ARG A 78 -17.40 6.21 -10.85
C ARG A 78 -16.19 6.13 -11.77
#